data_AF-A0A2M7WDK2-F1
#
_entry.id   AF-A0A2M7WDK2-F1
#
_cell.length_a   1.000
_cell.length_b   1.000
_cell.length_c   1.000
_cell.angle_alpha   90.00
_cell.angle_beta   90.00
_cell.angle_gamma   90.00
#
_symmetry.space_group_name_H-M   'P 1'
#
loop_
_entity.id
_entity.type
_entity.pdbx_description
1 polymer ?
#
loop_
_entity_poly.entity_id
_entity_poly.type
_entity_poly.pdbx_seq_one_letter_code
_entity_poly.pdbx_strand_id
1 'polypeptide(L)'
;MSSFLSPLMNFAKSHPKTAITGLATLGGLAYLGYRQWTKPKPSISQPPTLKPVSGHWVGEKAIVPTSTMSPSVKSYLTETHMNLQHGTQETLVRRADAHARWQDTETAILQNTRKKLGRVDSDVFQMSSHMVHGERRVMADYAQTLRQEHAQTAQTTLEEQVTKLTTTRAQGTGSSYASLVDMMVHGKSGPMTLEQSRLGIEATIVGHHVLGKTPKYGHDNPRMEATRPIDPLTGKPSHATTSRYGIDLSQDLGTQMRDEAGLPIMMGTSGSASDVVRSYRFTQAKLGDAPSMDPVQHHQAIKELTFNWMRLGAPMSGVRSLISQHFTQQNFQKISSPPEPATQTHSFPEIAAGVDLTLHGSSQEHLHTSTQKSLEFMTHMRSTL
;
A
#
# COMPACT_ATOMS: atom_id res chain seq x y z
N MET A 1 -7.47 34.64 -50.30
CA MET A 1 -6.44 34.78 -49.24
C MET A 1 -7.12 34.60 -47.89
N SER A 2 -6.63 33.66 -47.06
CA SER A 2 -6.75 33.51 -45.58
C SER A 2 -8.06 33.91 -44.87
N SER A 3 -8.59 33.22 -43.86
CA SER A 3 -8.22 32.03 -43.08
C SER A 3 -9.38 31.71 -42.12
N PHE A 4 -9.47 30.44 -41.74
CA PHE A 4 -10.35 29.78 -40.76
C PHE A 4 -10.40 30.40 -39.35
N LEU A 5 -11.56 30.28 -38.67
CA LEU A 5 -11.74 29.44 -37.44
C LEU A 5 -13.20 29.37 -36.97
N SER A 6 -13.50 28.25 -36.30
CA SER A 6 -14.78 27.57 -36.00
C SER A 6 -15.78 28.26 -35.06
N PRO A 7 -17.04 27.79 -35.07
CA PRO A 7 -17.81 27.59 -33.83
C PRO A 7 -18.48 26.20 -33.81
N LEU A 8 -18.68 25.60 -32.63
CA LEU A 8 -19.87 24.79 -32.33
C LEU A 8 -19.88 24.35 -30.86
N MET A 9 -20.75 25.02 -30.11
CA MET A 9 -21.38 24.53 -28.89
C MET A 9 -22.80 24.01 -29.23
N ASN A 10 -23.23 23.03 -28.44
CA ASN A 10 -24.61 22.64 -28.10
C ASN A 10 -25.49 21.87 -29.10
N PHE A 11 -25.72 20.58 -28.79
CA PHE A 11 -27.00 19.82 -28.77
C PHE A 11 -26.65 18.35 -28.39
N ALA A 12 -27.34 17.53 -27.61
CA ALA A 12 -28.67 17.55 -27.00
C ALA A 12 -28.76 16.48 -25.89
N LYS A 13 -29.74 16.61 -25.00
CA LYS A 13 -30.27 15.56 -24.11
C LYS A 13 -31.25 14.65 -24.87
N SER A 14 -31.22 13.33 -24.63
CA SER A 14 -32.39 12.43 -24.47
C SER A 14 -31.95 10.94 -24.39
N HIS A 15 -32.52 10.18 -23.45
CA HIS A 15 -32.39 8.71 -23.25
C HIS A 15 -33.39 7.94 -24.18
N PRO A 16 -33.37 6.59 -24.40
CA PRO A 16 -32.91 5.50 -23.51
C PRO A 16 -32.23 4.24 -24.14
N LYS A 17 -31.69 3.38 -23.24
CA LYS A 17 -31.28 1.94 -23.32
C LYS A 17 -31.21 1.23 -24.68
N THR A 18 -30.02 0.68 -25.01
CA THR A 18 -29.76 -0.77 -25.23
C THR A 18 -28.26 -1.06 -25.41
N ALA A 19 -27.88 -2.30 -25.11
CA ALA A 19 -26.54 -2.77 -24.84
C ALA A 19 -25.59 -2.85 -26.06
N ILE A 20 -24.30 -2.56 -25.81
CA ILE A 20 -23.17 -3.28 -26.41
C ILE A 20 -22.23 -3.67 -25.28
N THR A 21 -22.38 -4.92 -24.86
CA THR A 21 -21.37 -5.75 -24.21
C THR A 21 -20.21 -6.01 -25.18
N GLY A 22 -18.97 -5.88 -24.70
CA GLY A 22 -17.81 -6.54 -25.30
C GLY A 22 -16.61 -5.63 -25.59
N LEU A 23 -15.45 -6.06 -25.07
CA LEU A 23 -14.07 -5.59 -25.36
C LEU A 23 -13.57 -4.35 -24.62
N ALA A 24 -13.25 -4.53 -23.33
CA ALA A 24 -12.29 -3.67 -22.62
C ALA A 24 -11.32 -4.50 -21.76
N THR A 25 -10.68 -5.53 -22.35
CA THR A 25 -9.61 -6.32 -21.71
C THR A 25 -8.42 -6.63 -22.63
N LEU A 26 -8.26 -5.92 -23.75
CA LEU A 26 -7.14 -6.13 -24.68
C LEU A 26 -6.42 -4.85 -25.14
N GLY A 27 -6.53 -3.74 -24.39
CA GLY A 27 -5.88 -2.46 -24.74
C GLY A 27 -4.43 -2.30 -24.24
N GLY A 28 -4.04 -3.00 -23.17
CA GLY A 28 -2.72 -2.82 -22.54
C GLY A 28 -1.58 -3.61 -23.18
N LEU A 29 -1.90 -4.70 -23.89
CA LEU A 29 -0.91 -5.55 -24.57
C LEU A 29 -0.84 -5.30 -26.09
N ALA A 30 -1.89 -4.72 -26.71
CA ALA A 30 -1.88 -4.37 -28.14
C ALA A 30 -1.18 -3.03 -28.45
N TYR A 31 -0.98 -2.15 -27.47
CA TYR A 31 -0.20 -0.91 -27.66
C TYR A 31 1.34 -1.17 -27.70
N LEU A 32 1.78 -2.40 -27.45
CA LEU A 32 3.18 -2.82 -27.55
C LEU A 32 3.62 -3.20 -28.98
N GLY A 33 2.68 -3.32 -29.93
CA GLY A 33 3.00 -3.73 -31.32
C GLY A 33 3.12 -2.59 -32.34
N TYR A 34 2.55 -1.41 -32.10
CA TYR A 34 2.39 -0.39 -33.17
C TYR A 34 3.34 0.81 -33.07
N ARG A 35 4.22 0.87 -32.06
CA ARG A 35 5.21 1.97 -31.91
C ARG A 35 6.65 1.55 -32.19
N GLN A 36 6.85 0.39 -32.82
CA GLN A 36 8.16 -0.11 -33.23
C GLN A 36 8.55 0.25 -34.67
N TRP A 37 7.73 1.01 -35.40
CA TRP A 37 8.00 1.36 -36.80
C TRP A 37 7.86 2.86 -37.05
N THR A 38 8.83 3.62 -36.56
CA THR A 38 9.38 4.86 -37.14
C THR A 38 10.47 5.40 -36.20
N LYS A 39 11.62 4.71 -36.14
CA LYS A 39 12.83 5.31 -35.57
C LYS A 39 13.54 6.09 -36.69
N PRO A 40 13.76 7.40 -36.59
CA PRO A 40 14.77 8.06 -37.41
C PRO A 40 16.16 7.48 -37.03
N LYS A 41 17.00 7.24 -38.05
CA LYS A 41 18.39 6.80 -37.86
C LYS A 41 19.11 7.74 -36.89
N PRO A 42 19.89 7.24 -35.91
CA PRO A 42 20.69 8.10 -35.06
C PRO A 42 21.82 8.74 -35.89
N SER A 43 21.86 10.07 -35.94
CA SER A 43 23.01 10.82 -36.41
C SER A 43 24.18 10.60 -35.45
N ILE A 44 25.35 10.37 -36.02
CA ILE A 44 26.62 10.21 -35.31
C ILE A 44 26.96 11.51 -34.56
N SER A 45 27.56 11.37 -33.37
CA SER A 45 28.12 12.40 -32.48
C SER A 45 27.19 13.05 -31.45
N GLN A 46 26.82 12.28 -30.42
CA GLN A 46 26.74 12.83 -29.06
C GLN A 46 27.48 11.90 -28.10
N PRO A 47 28.27 12.42 -27.13
CA PRO A 47 28.82 11.59 -26.08
C PRO A 47 27.67 10.85 -25.37
N PRO A 48 27.88 9.62 -24.87
CA PRO A 48 26.83 8.89 -24.18
C PRO A 48 26.33 9.76 -23.02
N THR A 49 25.11 10.28 -23.14
CA THR A 49 24.45 10.98 -22.05
C THR A 49 24.33 9.98 -20.90
N LEU A 50 25.01 10.27 -19.78
CA LEU A 50 24.94 9.44 -18.59
C LEU A 50 23.46 9.25 -18.24
N LYS A 51 23.02 7.99 -18.15
CA LYS A 51 21.64 7.69 -17.75
C LYS A 51 21.43 8.22 -16.32
N PRO A 52 20.29 8.87 -16.03
CA PRO A 52 20.00 9.31 -14.68
C PRO A 52 19.98 8.12 -13.72
N VAL A 53 20.45 8.30 -12.49
CA VAL A 53 20.48 7.25 -11.48
C VAL A 53 19.20 7.30 -10.63
N SER A 54 18.63 6.16 -10.25
CA SER A 54 17.39 6.08 -9.46
C SER A 54 17.61 5.60 -8.03
N GLY A 55 16.86 6.18 -7.09
CA GLY A 55 16.60 5.59 -5.77
C GLY A 55 16.38 6.64 -4.70
N HIS A 56 17.32 7.56 -4.57
CA HIS A 56 17.27 8.65 -3.59
C HIS A 56 17.68 9.96 -4.26
N TRP A 57 16.95 11.02 -3.95
CA TRP A 57 17.10 12.32 -4.58
C TRP A 57 17.22 13.43 -3.54
N VAL A 58 18.00 14.45 -3.87
CA VAL A 58 18.02 15.76 -3.20
C VAL A 58 17.79 16.81 -4.28
N GLY A 59 16.58 17.38 -4.29
CA GLY A 59 16.10 18.13 -5.44
C GLY A 59 16.10 17.24 -6.69
N GLU A 60 16.68 17.72 -7.79
CA GLU A 60 16.74 16.95 -9.04
C GLU A 60 17.98 16.04 -9.14
N LYS A 61 18.83 16.03 -8.12
CA LYS A 61 20.09 15.27 -8.13
C LYS A 61 19.91 13.92 -7.47
N ALA A 62 20.19 12.85 -8.22
CA ALA A 62 20.30 11.51 -7.69
C ALA A 62 21.52 11.41 -6.77
N ILE A 63 21.36 10.75 -5.63
CA ILE A 63 22.44 10.54 -4.67
C ILE A 63 23.05 9.16 -4.90
N VAL A 64 24.35 9.14 -5.19
CA VAL A 64 25.14 7.92 -5.43
C VAL A 64 26.05 7.65 -4.23
N PRO A 65 26.18 6.38 -3.78
CA PRO A 65 27.10 6.03 -2.71
C PRO A 65 28.55 6.39 -3.06
N THR A 66 29.25 7.12 -2.19
CA THR A 66 30.68 7.43 -2.34
C THR A 66 31.47 6.87 -1.16
N SER A 67 32.79 6.68 -1.32
CA SER A 67 33.66 6.19 -0.23
C SER A 67 33.66 7.08 1.02
N THR A 68 33.35 8.37 0.87
CA THR A 68 33.33 9.37 1.95
C THR A 68 32.03 9.43 2.74
N MET A 69 30.95 8.80 2.26
CA MET A 69 29.67 8.74 3.00
C MET A 69 29.76 7.84 4.24
N SER A 70 28.96 8.16 5.26
CA SER A 70 28.82 7.32 6.45
C SER A 70 28.30 5.91 6.08
N PRO A 71 28.60 4.89 6.90
CA PRO A 71 28.08 3.54 6.68
C PRO A 71 26.54 3.50 6.61
N SER A 72 25.86 4.27 7.47
CA SER A 72 24.39 4.37 7.50
C SER A 72 23.82 4.89 6.19
N VAL A 73 24.38 5.97 5.63
CA VAL A 73 23.94 6.54 4.35
C VAL A 73 24.22 5.56 3.20
N LYS A 74 25.41 4.95 3.16
CA LYS A 74 25.73 3.94 2.14
C LYS A 74 24.73 2.79 2.15
N SER A 75 24.54 2.18 3.32
CA SER A 75 23.59 1.08 3.52
C SER A 75 22.18 1.50 3.11
N TYR A 76 21.69 2.65 3.59
CA TYR A 76 20.36 3.15 3.24
C TYR A 76 20.15 3.33 1.72
N LEU A 77 21.13 3.92 1.02
CA LEU A 77 21.09 4.09 -0.44
C LEU A 77 21.14 2.77 -1.20
N THR A 78 21.84 1.76 -0.67
CA THR A 78 22.05 0.49 -1.36
C THR A 78 21.05 -0.59 -0.99
N GLU A 79 20.43 -0.51 0.19
CA GLU A 79 19.58 -1.55 0.77
C GLU A 79 18.11 -1.19 0.76
N THR A 80 17.73 0.04 0.40
CA THR A 80 16.32 0.40 0.20
C THR A 80 15.99 0.46 -1.28
N HIS A 81 15.06 -0.40 -1.72
CA HIS A 81 14.56 -0.37 -3.10
C HIS A 81 13.35 0.54 -3.19
N MET A 82 13.59 1.85 -3.07
CA MET A 82 12.58 2.89 -3.06
C MET A 82 12.94 4.03 -4.03
N ASN A 83 12.00 4.94 -4.27
CA ASN A 83 12.23 6.17 -5.03
C ASN A 83 11.81 7.36 -4.16
N LEU A 84 12.79 8.00 -3.50
CA LEU A 84 12.55 8.94 -2.40
C LEU A 84 13.20 10.31 -2.64
N GLN A 85 12.45 11.38 -2.38
CA GLN A 85 12.93 12.76 -2.31
C GLN A 85 13.20 13.14 -0.86
N HIS A 86 14.43 13.59 -0.57
CA HIS A 86 14.82 14.03 0.77
C HIS A 86 14.81 15.56 0.93
N GLY A 87 14.78 16.31 -0.17
CA GLY A 87 14.78 17.78 -0.16
C GLY A 87 16.16 18.37 0.16
N THR A 88 16.82 17.90 1.22
CA THR A 88 18.17 18.32 1.63
C THR A 88 19.08 17.13 1.92
N GLN A 89 20.39 17.37 1.87
CA GLN A 89 21.39 16.36 2.26
C GLN A 89 21.29 16.03 3.76
N GLU A 90 20.95 17.01 4.60
CA GLU A 90 20.80 16.82 6.03
C GLU A 90 19.65 15.85 6.35
N THR A 91 18.49 16.04 5.70
CA THR A 91 17.34 15.13 5.83
C THR A 91 17.68 13.71 5.38
N LEU A 92 18.44 13.54 4.29
CA LEU A 92 18.92 12.22 3.85
C LEU A 92 19.76 11.55 4.95
N VAL A 93 20.72 12.28 5.54
CA VAL A 93 21.60 11.74 6.60
C VAL A 93 20.77 11.34 7.83
N ARG A 94 19.88 12.23 8.31
CA ARG A 94 19.03 11.93 9.48
C ARG A 94 18.17 10.70 9.27
N ARG A 95 17.51 10.58 8.10
CA ARG A 95 16.67 9.42 7.77
C ARG A 95 17.48 8.13 7.63
N ALA A 96 18.68 8.20 7.04
CA ALA A 96 19.58 7.05 6.95
C ALA A 96 20.04 6.57 8.34
N ASP A 97 20.37 7.50 9.24
CA ASP A 97 20.76 7.17 10.62
C ASP A 97 19.59 6.60 11.42
N ALA A 98 18.39 7.15 11.26
CA ALA A 98 17.18 6.60 11.87
C ALA A 98 16.88 5.19 11.34
N HIS A 99 16.99 4.97 10.03
CA HIS A 99 16.83 3.66 9.42
C HIS A 99 17.80 2.63 10.01
N ALA A 100 19.10 2.94 10.00
CA ALA A 100 20.13 2.06 10.55
C ALA A 100 19.93 1.78 12.04
N ARG A 101 19.43 2.77 12.80
CA ARG A 101 19.13 2.61 14.23
C ARG A 101 17.99 1.62 14.51
N TRP A 102 16.98 1.57 13.64
CA TRP A 102 15.71 0.89 13.91
C TRP A 102 15.47 -0.37 13.08
N GLN A 103 16.30 -0.66 12.08
CA GLN A 103 16.13 -1.81 11.18
C GLN A 103 16.03 -3.16 11.90
N ASP A 104 16.83 -3.37 12.95
CA ASP A 104 16.84 -4.63 13.72
C ASP A 104 15.56 -4.74 14.56
N THR A 105 15.09 -3.62 15.10
CA THR A 105 13.83 -3.54 15.83
C THR A 105 12.64 -3.83 14.94
N GLU A 106 12.57 -3.24 13.74
CA GLU A 106 11.53 -3.55 12.76
C GLU A 106 11.56 -5.03 12.36
N THR A 107 12.75 -5.58 12.16
CA THR A 107 12.94 -7.01 11.84
C THR A 107 12.43 -7.89 12.97
N ALA A 108 12.72 -7.54 14.23
CA ALA A 108 12.25 -8.28 15.38
C ALA A 108 10.73 -8.22 15.56
N ILE A 109 10.11 -7.05 15.30
CA ILE A 109 8.65 -6.93 15.27
C ILE A 109 8.07 -7.91 14.26
N LEU A 110 8.59 -7.94 13.03
CA LEU A 110 8.12 -8.86 11.99
C LEU A 110 8.26 -10.34 12.39
N GLN A 111 9.41 -10.72 12.94
CA GLN A 111 9.67 -12.09 13.40
C GLN A 111 8.75 -12.48 14.56
N ASN A 112 8.55 -11.59 15.53
CA ASN A 112 7.66 -11.80 16.66
C ASN A 112 6.20 -11.94 16.20
N THR A 113 5.72 -11.08 15.31
CA THR A 113 4.38 -11.17 14.72
C THR A 113 4.17 -12.52 14.04
N ARG A 114 5.14 -13.00 13.25
CA ARG A 114 5.07 -14.33 12.61
C ARG A 114 5.04 -15.48 13.63
N LYS A 115 5.84 -15.39 14.69
CA LYS A 115 5.82 -16.37 15.79
C LYS A 115 4.47 -16.39 16.50
N LYS A 116 3.90 -15.22 16.80
CA LYS A 116 2.56 -15.09 17.40
C LYS A 116 1.48 -15.63 16.44
N LEU A 117 1.52 -15.31 15.14
CA LEU A 117 0.64 -15.92 14.13
C LEU A 117 0.72 -17.47 14.09
N GLY A 118 1.83 -18.06 14.54
CA GLY A 118 1.98 -19.50 14.70
C GLY A 118 1.22 -20.11 15.90
N ARG A 119 0.73 -19.27 16.82
CA ARG A 119 0.23 -19.63 18.15
C ARG A 119 -1.21 -19.19 18.35
N VAL A 120 -2.12 -20.15 18.50
CA VAL A 120 -3.57 -19.91 18.61
C VAL A 120 -3.99 -19.11 19.86
N ASP A 121 -3.17 -19.16 20.90
CA ASP A 121 -3.35 -18.44 22.16
C ASP A 121 -2.83 -17.00 22.11
N SER A 122 -2.20 -16.57 21.02
CA SER A 122 -1.68 -15.20 20.91
C SER A 122 -2.74 -14.20 20.49
N ASP A 123 -2.57 -12.96 20.97
CA ASP A 123 -3.32 -11.77 20.57
C ASP A 123 -3.36 -11.58 19.04
N VAL A 124 -2.21 -11.74 18.38
CA VAL A 124 -2.07 -11.57 16.93
C VAL A 124 -2.83 -12.65 16.14
N PHE A 125 -2.78 -13.91 16.57
CA PHE A 125 -3.55 -14.97 15.91
C PHE A 125 -5.04 -14.80 16.14
N GLN A 126 -5.46 -14.55 17.39
CA GLN A 126 -6.87 -14.34 17.73
C GLN A 126 -7.45 -13.17 16.96
N MET A 127 -6.70 -12.07 16.85
CA MET A 127 -7.11 -10.93 16.03
C MET A 127 -7.24 -11.30 14.56
N SER A 128 -6.23 -11.95 13.98
CA SER A 128 -6.27 -12.38 12.58
C SER A 128 -7.47 -13.29 12.31
N SER A 129 -7.68 -14.30 13.16
CA SER A 129 -8.80 -15.23 13.07
C SER A 129 -10.14 -14.50 13.15
N HIS A 130 -10.28 -13.58 14.11
CA HIS A 130 -11.49 -12.77 14.26
C HIS A 130 -11.78 -11.93 13.01
N MET A 131 -10.77 -11.29 12.40
CA MET A 131 -10.92 -10.56 11.14
C MET A 131 -11.44 -11.48 10.02
N VAL A 132 -10.85 -12.67 9.86
CA VAL A 132 -11.31 -13.61 8.83
C VAL A 132 -12.75 -14.04 9.07
N HIS A 133 -13.12 -14.37 10.31
CA HIS A 133 -14.48 -14.77 10.67
C HIS A 133 -15.50 -13.66 10.41
N GLY A 134 -15.18 -12.43 10.81
CA GLY A 134 -16.02 -11.27 10.56
C GLY A 134 -16.23 -11.01 9.06
N GLU A 135 -15.15 -10.94 8.29
CA GLU A 135 -15.22 -10.66 6.85
C GLU A 135 -15.95 -11.77 6.09
N ARG A 136 -15.72 -13.03 6.44
CA ARG A 136 -16.47 -14.16 5.86
C ARG A 136 -17.96 -14.01 6.12
N ARG A 137 -18.35 -13.64 7.35
CA ARG A 137 -19.76 -13.48 7.69
C ARG A 137 -20.41 -12.35 6.90
N VAL A 138 -19.79 -11.17 6.88
CA VAL A 138 -20.31 -10.01 6.13
C VAL A 138 -20.39 -10.31 4.63
N MET A 139 -19.39 -11.00 4.08
CA MET A 139 -19.39 -11.40 2.67
C MET A 139 -20.49 -12.41 2.35
N ALA A 140 -20.74 -13.37 3.24
CA ALA A 140 -21.85 -14.31 3.09
C ALA A 140 -23.22 -13.61 3.08
N ASP A 141 -23.43 -12.66 4.00
CA ASP A 141 -24.67 -11.87 4.07
C ASP A 141 -24.85 -11.01 2.78
N TYR A 142 -23.77 -10.40 2.27
CA TYR A 142 -23.79 -9.68 0.99
C TYR A 142 -24.06 -10.60 -0.20
N ALA A 143 -23.40 -11.75 -0.27
CA ALA A 143 -23.63 -12.72 -1.35
C ALA A 143 -25.07 -13.24 -1.35
N GLN A 144 -25.67 -13.44 -0.17
CA GLN A 144 -27.09 -13.80 -0.05
C GLN A 144 -27.99 -12.68 -0.58
N THR A 145 -27.72 -11.42 -0.18
CA THR A 145 -28.48 -10.26 -0.66
C THR A 145 -28.40 -10.14 -2.18
N LEU A 146 -27.19 -10.26 -2.75
CA LEU A 146 -26.98 -10.20 -4.19
C LEU A 146 -27.71 -11.32 -4.93
N ARG A 147 -27.73 -12.54 -4.38
CA ARG A 147 -28.49 -13.66 -4.97
C ARG A 147 -30.00 -13.44 -4.91
N GLN A 148 -30.50 -12.73 -3.90
CA GLN A 148 -31.92 -12.35 -3.83
C GLN A 148 -32.28 -11.28 -4.85
N GLU A 149 -31.44 -10.26 -5.02
CA GLU A 149 -31.65 -9.14 -5.94
C GLU A 149 -31.39 -9.52 -7.41
N HIS A 150 -30.44 -10.41 -7.64
CA HIS A 150 -29.88 -10.74 -8.96
C HIS A 150 -29.65 -12.24 -9.15
N ALA A 151 -30.67 -13.07 -8.90
CA ALA A 151 -30.57 -14.54 -8.86
C ALA A 151 -29.80 -15.19 -10.03
N GLN A 152 -29.93 -14.65 -11.25
CA GLN A 152 -29.32 -15.22 -12.45
C GLN A 152 -27.86 -14.76 -12.68
N THR A 153 -27.46 -13.61 -12.15
CA THR A 153 -26.13 -12.99 -12.42
C THR A 153 -25.27 -12.82 -11.18
N ALA A 154 -25.80 -13.06 -9.98
CA ALA A 154 -25.11 -12.85 -8.71
C ALA A 154 -23.81 -13.65 -8.61
N GLN A 155 -23.85 -14.92 -9.03
CA GLN A 155 -22.69 -15.80 -8.97
C GLN A 155 -21.55 -15.29 -9.86
N THR A 156 -21.83 -15.04 -11.15
CA THR A 156 -20.86 -14.47 -12.09
C THR A 156 -20.35 -13.10 -11.62
N THR A 157 -21.22 -12.27 -11.06
CA THR A 157 -20.84 -10.94 -10.53
C THR A 157 -19.84 -11.07 -9.37
N LEU A 158 -20.09 -11.97 -8.42
CA LEU A 158 -19.18 -12.20 -7.29
C LEU A 158 -17.84 -12.79 -7.76
N GLU A 159 -17.88 -13.77 -8.66
CA GLU A 159 -16.67 -14.37 -9.26
C GLU A 159 -15.83 -13.34 -10.01
N GLU A 160 -16.45 -12.47 -10.80
CA GLU A 160 -15.76 -11.39 -11.50
C GLU A 160 -15.15 -10.37 -10.54
N GLN A 161 -15.88 -9.96 -9.50
CA GLN A 161 -15.39 -9.02 -8.49
C GLN A 161 -14.16 -9.57 -7.78
N VAL A 162 -14.16 -10.86 -7.44
CA VAL A 162 -13.05 -11.53 -6.77
C VAL A 162 -11.89 -11.82 -7.70
N THR A 163 -12.16 -12.24 -8.94
CA THR A 163 -11.12 -12.48 -9.95
C THR A 163 -10.35 -11.21 -10.27
N LYS A 164 -11.01 -10.04 -10.30
CA LYS A 164 -10.33 -8.75 -10.40
C LYS A 164 -9.31 -8.56 -9.27
N LEU A 165 -9.62 -8.97 -8.05
CA LEU A 165 -8.74 -8.79 -6.89
C LEU A 165 -7.57 -9.77 -6.86
N THR A 166 -7.77 -11.02 -7.30
CA THR A 166 -6.68 -11.99 -7.43
C THR A 166 -5.70 -11.66 -8.56
N THR A 167 -6.14 -10.92 -9.58
CA THR A 167 -5.34 -10.65 -10.80
C THR A 167 -4.76 -9.22 -10.90
N THR A 168 -5.37 -8.19 -10.29
CA THR A 168 -4.92 -6.79 -10.49
C THR A 168 -4.26 -6.12 -9.28
N ARG A 169 -4.39 -6.67 -8.06
CA ARG A 169 -3.84 -6.04 -6.83
C ARG A 169 -3.02 -6.95 -5.93
N ALA A 170 -2.81 -8.21 -6.32
CA ALA A 170 -2.05 -9.25 -5.60
C ALA A 170 -2.11 -9.07 -4.07
N GLN A 171 -3.28 -9.36 -3.49
CA GLN A 171 -3.55 -9.16 -2.06
C GLN A 171 -3.29 -10.40 -1.21
N GLY A 172 -2.99 -11.54 -1.85
CA GLY A 172 -2.55 -12.80 -1.24
C GLY A 172 -2.24 -13.84 -2.34
N THR A 173 -1.41 -14.84 -2.03
CA THR A 173 -1.09 -15.96 -2.94
C THR A 173 -1.13 -17.28 -2.17
N GLY A 174 -1.34 -18.39 -2.88
CA GLY A 174 -1.32 -19.75 -2.30
C GLY A 174 -2.70 -20.38 -2.09
N SER A 175 -2.70 -21.69 -1.81
CA SER A 175 -3.90 -22.52 -1.72
C SER A 175 -4.82 -22.13 -0.56
N SER A 176 -4.27 -21.76 0.60
CA SER A 176 -5.06 -21.32 1.76
C SER A 176 -5.81 -20.01 1.47
N TYR A 177 -5.17 -19.06 0.79
CA TYR A 177 -5.81 -17.81 0.36
C TYR A 177 -6.90 -18.08 -0.69
N ALA A 178 -6.60 -18.88 -1.71
CA ALA A 178 -7.58 -19.24 -2.73
C ALA A 178 -8.80 -19.95 -2.12
N SER A 179 -8.57 -20.87 -1.18
CA SER A 179 -9.62 -21.58 -0.46
C SER A 179 -10.44 -20.65 0.44
N LEU A 180 -9.81 -19.73 1.17
CA LEU A 180 -10.52 -18.75 1.99
C LEU A 180 -11.42 -17.84 1.13
N VAL A 181 -10.87 -17.31 0.04
CA VAL A 181 -11.61 -16.45 -0.89
C VAL A 181 -12.80 -17.20 -1.47
N ASP A 182 -12.62 -18.44 -1.91
CA ASP A 182 -13.71 -19.31 -2.36
C ASP A 182 -14.79 -19.50 -1.29
N MET A 183 -14.40 -19.71 -0.02
CA MET A 183 -15.36 -19.82 1.08
C MET A 183 -16.15 -18.53 1.29
N MET A 184 -15.48 -17.36 1.22
CA MET A 184 -16.11 -16.04 1.39
C MET A 184 -17.09 -15.72 0.25
N VAL A 185 -16.74 -16.05 -0.99
CA VAL A 185 -17.55 -15.79 -2.18
C VAL A 185 -18.77 -16.69 -2.26
N HIS A 186 -18.58 -17.98 -2.02
CA HIS A 186 -19.64 -18.94 -2.16
C HIS A 186 -20.50 -19.05 -0.89
N GLY A 187 -20.10 -18.42 0.21
CA GLY A 187 -20.79 -18.52 1.50
C GLY A 187 -20.70 -19.93 2.07
N LYS A 188 -19.59 -20.65 1.81
CA LYS A 188 -19.41 -22.02 2.30
C LYS A 188 -19.36 -22.01 3.83
N SER A 189 -20.08 -22.94 4.43
CA SER A 189 -20.09 -23.18 5.89
C SER A 189 -18.97 -24.15 6.29
N GLY A 190 -18.58 -24.16 7.57
CA GLY A 190 -17.52 -25.03 8.11
C GLY A 190 -16.40 -24.28 8.85
N PRO A 191 -15.59 -24.99 9.64
CA PRO A 191 -14.48 -24.40 10.39
C PRO A 191 -13.40 -23.87 9.45
N MET A 192 -12.68 -22.83 9.89
CA MET A 192 -11.47 -22.38 9.19
C MET A 192 -10.30 -23.27 9.57
N THR A 193 -9.40 -23.51 8.61
CA THR A 193 -8.10 -24.09 8.94
C THR A 193 -7.23 -23.07 9.68
N LEU A 194 -6.18 -23.55 10.35
CA LEU A 194 -5.19 -22.68 10.99
C LEU A 194 -4.56 -21.71 9.98
N GLU A 195 -4.23 -22.18 8.77
CA GLU A 195 -3.64 -21.33 7.74
C GLU A 195 -4.61 -20.27 7.22
N GLN A 196 -5.89 -20.60 7.06
CA GLN A 196 -6.91 -19.62 6.68
C GLN A 196 -7.08 -18.56 7.77
N SER A 197 -7.06 -18.98 9.05
CA SER A 197 -7.22 -18.08 10.20
C SER A 197 -6.09 -17.07 10.36
N ARG A 198 -4.93 -17.29 9.71
CA ARG A 198 -3.79 -16.35 9.71
C ARG A 198 -3.95 -15.21 8.70
N LEU A 199 -4.92 -15.28 7.79
CA LEU A 199 -5.09 -14.37 6.66
C LEU A 199 -6.07 -13.21 6.94
N GLY A 200 -6.09 -12.70 8.17
CA GLY A 200 -7.04 -11.67 8.62
C GLY A 200 -6.95 -10.36 7.84
N ILE A 201 -5.73 -9.87 7.57
CA ILE A 201 -5.52 -8.64 6.81
C ILE A 201 -5.95 -8.83 5.36
N GLU A 202 -5.55 -9.95 4.76
CA GLU A 202 -5.90 -10.31 3.38
C GLU A 202 -7.42 -10.41 3.20
N ALA A 203 -8.11 -11.10 4.12
CA ALA A 203 -9.58 -11.18 4.12
C ALA A 203 -10.24 -9.81 4.23
N THR A 204 -9.70 -8.95 5.11
CA THR A 204 -10.19 -7.58 5.35
C THR A 204 -10.04 -6.70 4.13
N ILE A 205 -8.95 -6.85 3.40
CA ILE A 205 -8.68 -6.11 2.17
C ILE A 205 -9.54 -6.61 1.01
N VAL A 206 -9.77 -7.93 0.90
CA VAL A 206 -10.74 -8.48 -0.07
C VAL A 206 -12.14 -7.94 0.22
N GLY A 207 -12.60 -8.02 1.47
CA GLY A 207 -13.89 -7.49 1.89
C GLY A 207 -14.01 -5.98 1.65
N HIS A 208 -12.94 -5.20 1.87
CA HIS A 208 -12.90 -3.77 1.58
C HIS A 208 -13.31 -3.47 0.14
N HIS A 209 -12.72 -4.18 -0.82
CA HIS A 209 -12.95 -3.93 -2.23
C HIS A 209 -14.27 -4.51 -2.74
N VAL A 210 -14.59 -5.76 -2.39
CA VAL A 210 -15.83 -6.41 -2.90
C VAL A 210 -17.07 -5.71 -2.36
N LEU A 211 -17.07 -5.31 -1.09
CA LEU A 211 -18.24 -4.71 -0.47
C LEU A 211 -18.38 -3.20 -0.78
N GLY A 212 -17.43 -2.63 -1.53
CA GLY A 212 -17.38 -1.20 -1.85
C GLY A 212 -17.34 -0.34 -0.59
N LYS A 213 -16.54 -0.75 0.41
CA LYS A 213 -16.52 -0.10 1.73
C LYS A 213 -16.00 1.35 1.65
N THR A 214 -15.22 1.69 0.63
CA THR A 214 -14.59 3.02 0.46
C THR A 214 -15.62 4.16 0.34
N PRO A 215 -16.60 4.15 -0.59
CA PRO A 215 -17.64 5.19 -0.65
C PRO A 215 -18.70 5.09 0.46
N LYS A 216 -19.02 3.89 0.95
CA LYS A 216 -20.06 3.70 1.98
C LYS A 216 -19.67 4.26 3.36
N TYR A 217 -18.37 4.32 3.67
CA TYR A 217 -17.85 4.75 4.99
C TYR A 217 -16.82 5.87 4.89
N GLY A 218 -16.60 6.43 3.70
CA GLY A 218 -15.63 7.51 3.49
C GLY A 218 -15.98 8.81 4.21
N HIS A 219 -17.27 9.08 4.43
CA HIS A 219 -17.73 10.29 5.12
C HIS A 219 -17.45 10.22 6.63
N ASP A 220 -17.78 9.10 7.29
CA ASP A 220 -17.67 8.98 8.75
C ASP A 220 -16.30 8.47 9.21
N ASN A 221 -15.50 7.90 8.29
CA ASN A 221 -14.14 7.45 8.54
C ASN A 221 -13.25 7.82 7.35
N PRO A 222 -12.71 9.05 7.31
CA PRO A 222 -11.83 9.48 6.24
C PRO A 222 -10.57 8.61 6.21
N ARG A 223 -10.07 8.37 4.99
CA ARG A 223 -8.79 7.67 4.80
C ARG A 223 -7.65 8.58 5.26
N MET A 224 -6.82 8.06 6.16
CA MET A 224 -5.65 8.77 6.68
C MET A 224 -4.42 8.39 5.87
N GLU A 225 -3.82 9.36 5.20
CA GLU A 225 -2.64 9.14 4.36
C GLU A 225 -1.67 10.33 4.42
N ALA A 226 -0.44 10.10 3.99
CA ALA A 226 0.58 11.13 3.92
C ALA A 226 0.14 12.27 2.99
N THR A 227 0.28 13.52 3.45
CA THR A 227 0.11 14.69 2.58
C THR A 227 1.36 14.89 1.73
N ARG A 228 1.21 14.95 0.41
CA ARG A 228 2.33 15.01 -0.52
C ARG A 228 2.17 16.17 -1.50
N PRO A 229 3.24 16.91 -1.83
CA PRO A 229 3.20 17.91 -2.88
C PRO A 229 2.72 17.32 -4.21
N ILE A 230 2.03 18.14 -5.01
CA ILE A 230 1.67 17.78 -6.38
C ILE A 230 2.94 17.78 -7.23
N ASP A 231 3.22 16.63 -7.84
CA ASP A 231 4.27 16.52 -8.85
C ASP A 231 3.82 17.24 -10.13
N PRO A 232 4.52 18.31 -10.54
CA PRO A 232 4.12 19.12 -11.70
C PRO A 232 4.13 18.34 -13.01
N LEU A 233 4.87 17.23 -13.11
CA LEU A 233 4.94 16.41 -14.32
C LEU A 233 3.72 15.49 -14.46
N THR A 234 3.12 15.08 -13.35
CA THR A 234 2.00 14.12 -13.35
C THR A 234 0.65 14.73 -12.98
N GLY A 235 0.65 15.93 -12.38
CA GLY A 235 -0.54 16.58 -11.85
C GLY A 235 -1.17 15.83 -10.68
N LYS A 236 -0.41 14.94 -10.03
CA LYS A 236 -0.86 14.09 -8.92
C LYS A 236 0.09 14.25 -7.72
N PRO A 237 -0.34 13.92 -6.49
CA PRO A 237 0.56 13.83 -5.36
C PRO A 237 1.78 12.96 -5.68
N SER A 238 2.96 13.37 -5.22
CA SER A 238 4.21 12.66 -5.52
C SER A 238 4.15 11.17 -5.13
N HIS A 239 4.74 10.30 -5.94
CA HIS A 239 4.63 8.85 -5.77
C HIS A 239 5.87 8.10 -6.29
N ALA A 240 6.27 7.02 -5.60
CA ALA A 240 7.51 6.29 -5.92
C ALA A 240 7.52 5.66 -7.33
N THR A 241 6.35 5.40 -7.89
CA THR A 241 6.18 4.66 -9.16
C THR A 241 5.74 5.54 -10.32
N THR A 242 5.49 6.83 -10.10
CA THR A 242 5.05 7.75 -11.17
C THR A 242 5.85 9.04 -11.19
N SER A 243 6.36 9.48 -10.04
CA SER A 243 7.15 10.71 -9.95
C SER A 243 8.61 10.48 -10.28
N ARG A 244 9.14 11.36 -11.13
CA ARG A 244 10.53 11.29 -11.60
C ARG A 244 11.53 11.27 -10.43
N TYR A 245 11.33 12.16 -9.46
CA TYR A 245 12.22 12.34 -8.30
C TYR A 245 11.69 11.63 -7.04
N GLY A 246 10.75 10.70 -7.21
CA GLY A 246 10.22 9.90 -6.11
C GLY A 246 9.23 10.64 -5.21
N ILE A 247 9.04 10.08 -4.02
CA ILE A 247 8.08 10.58 -3.03
C ILE A 247 8.68 11.72 -2.25
N ASP A 248 7.97 12.84 -2.27
CA ASP A 248 8.24 14.01 -1.44
C ASP A 248 7.26 14.03 -0.25
N LEU A 249 7.82 13.96 0.96
CA LEU A 249 7.09 13.97 2.23
C LEU A 249 7.25 15.30 2.99
N SER A 250 7.78 16.35 2.34
CA SER A 250 8.05 17.64 2.98
C SER A 250 6.81 18.32 3.57
N GLN A 251 5.62 18.04 3.03
CA GLN A 251 4.35 18.59 3.49
C GLN A 251 3.58 17.70 4.48
N ASP A 252 4.10 16.51 4.81
CA ASP A 252 3.42 15.58 5.72
C ASP A 252 3.83 15.86 7.18
N LEU A 253 2.93 16.49 7.95
CA LEU A 253 3.17 16.83 9.37
C LEU A 253 3.55 15.60 10.21
N GLY A 254 2.89 14.46 9.98
CA GLY A 254 3.23 13.21 10.68
C GLY A 254 4.65 12.74 10.38
N THR A 255 5.13 12.94 9.16
CA THR A 255 6.52 12.62 8.78
C THR A 255 7.51 13.57 9.42
N GLN A 256 7.19 14.86 9.50
CA GLN A 256 8.04 15.84 10.20
C GLN A 256 8.22 15.45 11.68
N MET A 257 7.12 15.16 12.39
CA MET A 257 7.15 14.73 13.79
C MET A 257 7.97 13.44 14.00
N ARG A 258 7.82 12.46 13.11
CA ARG A 258 8.59 11.20 13.17
C ARG A 258 10.07 11.42 12.87
N ASP A 259 10.42 12.28 11.90
CA ASP A 259 11.81 12.65 11.58
C ASP A 259 12.47 13.34 12.79
N GLU A 260 11.77 14.27 13.42
CA GLU A 260 12.22 14.96 14.65
C GLU A 260 12.41 13.99 15.83
N ALA A 261 11.52 13.00 15.97
CA ALA A 261 11.64 11.93 16.96
C ALA A 261 12.74 10.90 16.63
N GLY A 262 13.41 11.02 15.47
CA GLY A 262 14.43 10.08 15.01
C GLY A 262 13.90 8.69 14.69
N LEU A 263 12.63 8.59 14.26
CA LEU A 263 11.98 7.36 13.81
C LEU A 263 12.20 7.13 12.29
N PRO A 264 12.15 5.87 11.81
CA PRO A 264 12.37 5.56 10.40
C PRO A 264 11.21 6.07 9.53
N ILE A 265 11.55 6.62 8.35
CA ILE A 265 10.61 7.19 7.37
C ILE A 265 10.86 6.56 5.99
N MET A 266 9.79 6.10 5.35
CA MET A 266 9.81 5.54 3.98
C MET A 266 8.76 6.21 3.08
N MET A 267 7.46 6.09 3.39
CA MET A 267 6.36 6.56 2.51
C MET A 267 5.43 7.59 3.15
N GLY A 268 5.66 7.94 4.42
CA GLY A 268 4.75 8.72 5.25
C GLY A 268 3.56 7.88 5.76
N THR A 269 2.59 8.54 6.37
CA THR A 269 1.40 7.89 6.97
C THR A 269 0.71 6.93 5.99
N SER A 270 0.51 5.68 6.40
CA SER A 270 0.06 4.62 5.49
C SER A 270 -1.45 4.63 5.25
N GLY A 271 -1.86 5.10 4.07
CA GLY A 271 -3.25 5.03 3.61
C GLY A 271 -3.79 3.60 3.49
N SER A 272 -2.95 2.64 3.14
CA SER A 272 -3.36 1.22 3.10
C SER A 272 -3.64 0.66 4.50
N ALA A 273 -2.93 1.12 5.53
CA ALA A 273 -3.19 0.72 6.92
C ALA A 273 -4.51 1.33 7.40
N SER A 274 -4.79 2.58 6.99
CA SER A 274 -6.11 3.20 7.18
C SER A 274 -7.22 2.38 6.53
N ASP A 275 -7.02 1.90 5.29
CA ASP A 275 -8.03 1.09 4.59
C ASP A 275 -8.32 -0.25 5.28
N VAL A 276 -7.30 -0.91 5.86
CA VAL A 276 -7.48 -2.10 6.71
C VAL A 276 -8.39 -1.78 7.88
N VAL A 277 -8.08 -0.73 8.66
CA VAL A 277 -8.85 -0.37 9.85
C VAL A 277 -10.27 0.06 9.49
N ARG A 278 -10.46 0.86 8.44
CA ARG A 278 -11.79 1.25 7.95
C ARG A 278 -12.63 0.04 7.59
N SER A 279 -12.03 -0.94 6.91
CA SER A 279 -12.70 -2.18 6.54
C SER A 279 -13.05 -3.04 7.74
N TYR A 280 -12.13 -3.13 8.71
CA TYR A 280 -12.38 -3.86 9.94
C TYR A 280 -13.49 -3.22 10.79
N ARG A 281 -13.49 -1.89 10.94
CA ARG A 281 -14.55 -1.14 11.65
C ARG A 281 -15.91 -1.30 11.00
N PHE A 282 -15.99 -1.36 9.68
CA PHE A 282 -17.24 -1.69 8.98
C PHE A 282 -17.78 -3.04 9.46
N THR A 283 -16.90 -4.04 9.54
CA THR A 283 -17.25 -5.39 9.94
C THR A 283 -17.72 -5.42 11.40
N GLN A 284 -17.03 -4.70 12.29
CA GLN A 284 -17.47 -4.52 13.68
C GLN A 284 -18.82 -3.82 13.79
N ALA A 285 -19.05 -2.75 13.01
CA ALA A 285 -20.34 -2.04 13.01
C ALA A 285 -21.51 -2.92 12.55
N LYS A 286 -21.25 -3.99 11.80
CA LYS A 286 -22.26 -4.96 11.34
C LYS A 286 -22.46 -6.12 12.30
N LEU A 287 -21.40 -6.60 12.95
CA LEU A 287 -21.41 -7.86 13.70
C LEU A 287 -21.19 -7.69 15.21
N GLY A 288 -20.87 -6.49 15.68
CA GLY A 288 -20.39 -6.22 17.03
C GLY A 288 -18.87 -6.35 17.16
N ASP A 289 -18.36 -6.01 18.34
CA ASP A 289 -16.94 -6.08 18.66
C ASP A 289 -16.45 -7.52 18.89
N ALA A 290 -15.14 -7.72 18.82
CA ALA A 290 -14.49 -8.98 19.17
C ALA A 290 -14.76 -9.32 20.65
N PRO A 291 -15.49 -10.41 20.97
CA PRO A 291 -16.06 -10.60 22.31
C PRO A 291 -15.07 -11.02 23.40
N SER A 292 -13.75 -10.99 23.17
CA SER A 292 -12.78 -11.60 24.10
C SER A 292 -11.37 -11.00 24.12
N MET A 293 -11.11 -9.86 23.49
CA MET A 293 -9.77 -9.24 23.48
C MET A 293 -9.77 -7.89 24.20
N ASP A 294 -8.70 -7.63 24.97
CA ASP A 294 -8.44 -6.32 25.52
C ASP A 294 -8.25 -5.28 24.39
N PRO A 295 -8.89 -4.10 24.45
CA PRO A 295 -8.80 -3.09 23.38
C PRO A 295 -7.38 -2.64 23.04
N VAL A 296 -6.47 -2.58 24.02
CA VAL A 296 -5.08 -2.18 23.79
C VAL A 296 -4.34 -3.27 23.01
N GLN A 297 -4.47 -4.52 23.43
CA GLN A 297 -3.92 -5.68 22.71
C GLN A 297 -4.48 -5.77 21.28
N HIS A 298 -5.77 -5.49 21.13
CA HIS A 298 -6.45 -5.49 19.84
C HIS A 298 -5.85 -4.46 18.88
N HIS A 299 -5.72 -3.20 19.30
CA HIS A 299 -5.14 -2.16 18.46
C HIS A 299 -3.69 -2.45 18.09
N GLN A 300 -2.90 -2.97 19.03
CA GLN A 300 -1.52 -3.33 18.78
C GLN A 300 -1.39 -4.51 17.80
N ALA A 301 -2.22 -5.55 17.95
CA ALA A 301 -2.25 -6.68 17.03
C ALA A 301 -2.59 -6.25 15.59
N ILE A 302 -3.52 -5.31 15.39
CA ILE A 302 -3.82 -4.76 14.06
C ILE A 302 -2.58 -4.10 13.44
N LYS A 303 -1.83 -3.30 14.20
CA LYS A 303 -0.59 -2.65 13.73
C LYS A 303 0.44 -3.69 13.33
N GLU A 304 0.68 -4.67 14.19
CA GLU A 304 1.63 -5.77 13.96
C GLU A 304 1.26 -6.59 12.71
N LEU A 305 -0.01 -6.99 12.58
CA LEU A 305 -0.52 -7.75 11.42
C LEU A 305 -0.38 -6.94 10.13
N THR A 306 -0.79 -5.68 10.16
CA THR A 306 -0.73 -4.78 8.99
C THR A 306 0.72 -4.54 8.57
N PHE A 307 1.62 -4.31 9.53
CA PHE A 307 3.05 -4.14 9.26
C PHE A 307 3.65 -5.41 8.65
N ASN A 308 3.35 -6.58 9.21
CA ASN A 308 3.78 -7.86 8.66
C ASN A 308 3.28 -8.08 7.23
N TRP A 309 2.00 -7.81 6.96
CA TRP A 309 1.41 -7.93 5.62
C TRP A 309 2.07 -6.98 4.61
N MET A 310 2.32 -5.71 4.98
CA MET A 310 2.93 -4.74 4.06
C MET A 310 4.41 -4.99 3.79
N ARG A 311 5.15 -5.53 4.77
CA ARG A 311 6.60 -5.76 4.67
C ARG A 311 6.97 -7.09 4.06
N LEU A 312 6.18 -8.13 4.33
CA LEU A 312 6.52 -9.52 3.98
C LEU A 312 5.43 -10.23 3.18
N GLY A 313 4.27 -9.61 3.03
CA GLY A 313 3.16 -10.13 2.23
C GLY A 313 3.20 -9.67 0.78
N ALA A 314 2.12 -9.97 0.07
CA ALA A 314 1.98 -9.70 -1.35
C ALA A 314 2.15 -8.21 -1.79
N PRO A 315 1.77 -7.19 -0.99
CA PRO A 315 1.98 -5.78 -1.36
C PRO A 315 3.44 -5.43 -1.62
N MET A 316 4.39 -6.02 -0.89
CA MET A 316 5.81 -5.71 -1.02
C MET A 316 6.31 -6.02 -2.44
N SER A 317 6.06 -7.24 -2.92
CA SER A 317 6.47 -7.68 -4.27
C SER A 317 5.80 -6.87 -5.36
N GLY A 318 4.52 -6.49 -5.17
CA GLY A 318 3.79 -5.64 -6.09
C GLY A 318 4.39 -4.24 -6.21
N VAL A 319 4.61 -3.57 -5.08
CA VAL A 319 5.23 -2.22 -5.05
C VAL A 319 6.64 -2.26 -5.64
N ARG A 320 7.45 -3.26 -5.27
CA ARG A 320 8.80 -3.46 -5.82
C ARG A 320 8.80 -3.57 -7.34
N SER A 321 7.86 -4.34 -7.89
CA SER A 321 7.70 -4.54 -9.33
C SER A 321 7.32 -3.24 -10.02
N LEU A 322 6.38 -2.47 -9.46
CA LEU A 322 5.96 -1.17 -10.00
C LEU A 322 7.10 -0.14 -9.97
N ILE A 323 7.91 -0.12 -8.90
CA ILE A 323 9.10 0.75 -8.83
C ILE A 323 10.12 0.35 -9.90
N SER A 324 10.39 -0.95 -10.07
CA SER A 324 11.31 -1.43 -11.11
C SER A 324 10.82 -1.14 -12.52
N GLN A 325 9.50 -1.24 -12.75
CA GLN A 325 8.88 -0.88 -14.01
C GLN A 325 9.03 0.62 -14.28
N HIS A 326 8.78 1.46 -13.28
CA HIS A 326 8.97 2.90 -13.37
C HIS A 326 10.41 3.26 -13.76
N PHE A 327 11.40 2.69 -13.07
CA PHE A 327 12.82 2.94 -13.38
C PHE A 327 13.18 2.53 -14.81
N THR A 328 12.67 1.38 -15.27
CA THR A 328 12.86 0.92 -16.66
C THR A 328 12.23 1.90 -17.66
N GLN A 329 11.00 2.34 -17.41
CA GLN A 329 10.27 3.27 -18.28
C GLN A 329 10.94 4.64 -18.37
N GLN A 330 11.54 5.12 -17.27
CA GLN A 330 12.30 6.37 -17.23
C GLN A 330 13.74 6.23 -17.73
N ASN A 331 14.16 5.02 -18.13
CA ASN A 331 15.53 4.70 -18.54
C ASN A 331 16.58 5.08 -17.47
N PHE A 332 16.23 4.89 -16.20
CA PHE A 332 17.14 5.12 -15.08
C PHE A 332 18.11 3.95 -14.88
N GLN A 333 19.32 4.28 -14.44
CA GLN A 333 20.28 3.32 -13.91
C GLN A 333 20.00 3.09 -12.42
N LYS A 334 19.86 1.83 -12.01
CA LYS A 334 19.66 1.49 -10.60
C LYS A 334 20.93 1.75 -9.79
N ILE A 335 20.79 2.36 -8.60
CA ILE A 335 21.90 2.49 -7.62
C ILE A 335 22.43 1.12 -7.21
N SER A 336 21.52 0.17 -6.98
CA SER A 336 21.83 -1.22 -6.65
C SER A 336 20.64 -2.12 -7.02
N SER A 337 20.86 -3.44 -7.00
CA SER A 337 19.79 -4.45 -7.07
C SER A 337 19.70 -5.15 -5.72
N PRO A 338 19.15 -4.50 -4.69
CA PRO A 338 19.16 -5.09 -3.35
C PRO A 338 18.24 -6.31 -3.29
N PRO A 339 18.46 -7.24 -2.34
CA PRO A 339 17.74 -8.50 -2.26
C PRO A 339 16.22 -8.30 -2.10
N GLU A 340 15.44 -9.33 -2.38
CA GLU A 340 13.97 -9.22 -2.44
C GLU A 340 13.24 -8.65 -1.20
N PRO A 341 13.72 -8.72 0.06
CA PRO A 341 13.05 -7.99 1.15
C PRO A 341 13.51 -6.52 1.31
N ALA A 342 14.38 -6.02 0.46
CA ALA A 342 14.90 -4.65 0.52
C ALA A 342 13.88 -3.56 0.15
N THR A 343 12.74 -3.95 -0.43
CA THR A 343 11.65 -2.99 -0.65
C THR A 343 10.91 -2.78 0.66
N GLN A 344 11.13 -1.61 1.23
CA GLN A 344 10.47 -1.17 2.45
C GLN A 344 9.24 -0.34 2.10
N THR A 345 8.08 -0.99 2.09
CA THR A 345 6.82 -0.29 1.75
C THR A 345 6.48 0.76 2.79
N HIS A 346 6.55 0.48 4.09
CA HIS A 346 6.37 1.48 5.14
C HIS A 346 7.24 1.09 6.33
N SER A 347 7.56 2.04 7.20
CA SER A 347 8.07 1.74 8.54
C SER A 347 6.94 1.41 9.51
N PHE A 348 7.25 0.76 10.64
CA PHE A 348 6.24 0.46 11.67
C PHE A 348 5.53 1.74 12.17
N PRO A 349 6.22 2.85 12.49
CA PRO A 349 5.57 4.09 12.89
C PRO A 349 4.60 4.67 11.84
N GLU A 350 4.88 4.48 10.54
CA GLU A 350 3.99 4.91 9.46
C GLU A 350 2.71 4.07 9.39
N ILE A 351 2.82 2.77 9.64
CA ILE A 351 1.67 1.86 9.77
C ILE A 351 0.87 2.19 11.03
N ALA A 352 1.55 2.36 12.17
CA ALA A 352 0.93 2.68 13.45
C ALA A 352 0.12 3.99 13.35
N ALA A 353 0.68 5.03 12.72
CA ALA A 353 -0.04 6.27 12.46
C ALA A 353 -1.27 6.06 11.56
N GLY A 354 -1.15 5.28 10.49
CA GLY A 354 -2.30 4.94 9.63
C GLY A 354 -3.44 4.26 10.40
N VAL A 355 -3.09 3.40 11.37
CA VAL A 355 -4.07 2.75 12.25
C VAL A 355 -4.66 3.74 13.26
N ASP A 356 -3.81 4.40 14.05
CA ASP A 356 -4.22 5.25 15.18
C ASP A 356 -5.06 6.44 14.72
N LEU A 357 -4.64 7.13 13.66
CA LEU A 357 -5.36 8.30 13.15
C LEU A 357 -6.70 7.91 12.55
N THR A 358 -6.84 6.68 12.03
CA THR A 358 -8.13 6.20 11.52
C THR A 358 -9.10 5.87 12.66
N LEU A 359 -8.59 5.41 13.80
CA LEU A 359 -9.38 5.15 14.99
C LEU A 359 -9.79 6.43 15.71
N HIS A 360 -8.87 7.39 15.81
CA HIS A 360 -9.02 8.54 16.70
C HIS A 360 -9.20 9.88 15.97
N GLY A 361 -8.87 9.97 14.69
CA GLY A 361 -8.89 11.21 13.90
C GLY A 361 -7.50 11.81 13.68
N SER A 362 -7.38 12.78 12.77
CA SER A 362 -6.11 13.34 12.28
C SER A 362 -5.66 14.64 12.97
N SER A 363 -6.09 14.89 14.21
CA SER A 363 -5.64 16.07 14.95
C SER A 363 -4.12 16.01 15.19
N GLN A 364 -3.50 17.18 15.34
CA GLN A 364 -2.08 17.28 15.68
C GLN A 364 -1.74 16.56 16.99
N GLU A 365 -2.67 16.57 17.95
CA GLU A 365 -2.55 15.83 19.22
C GLU A 365 -2.52 14.31 19.00
N HIS A 366 -3.38 13.77 18.13
CA HIS A 366 -3.39 12.35 17.81
C HIS A 366 -2.14 11.93 17.03
N LEU A 367 -1.64 12.78 16.13
CA LEU A 367 -0.36 12.58 15.45
C LEU A 367 0.80 12.51 16.45
N HIS A 368 0.87 13.46 17.38
CA HIS A 368 1.88 13.46 18.42
C HIS A 368 1.78 12.20 19.30
N THR A 369 0.57 11.87 19.75
CA THR A 369 0.32 10.69 20.59
C THR A 369 0.72 9.38 19.88
N SER A 370 0.37 9.22 18.61
CA SER A 370 0.74 8.04 17.82
C SER A 370 2.26 7.96 17.61
N THR A 371 2.91 9.11 17.40
CA THR A 371 4.37 9.20 17.27
C THR A 371 5.08 8.80 18.55
N GLN A 372 4.66 9.33 19.71
CA GLN A 372 5.22 8.99 21.01
C GLN A 372 5.03 7.52 21.36
N LYS A 373 3.81 6.99 21.18
CA LYS A 373 3.54 5.56 21.41
C LYS A 373 4.37 4.65 20.50
N SER A 374 4.60 5.06 19.25
CA SER A 374 5.46 4.33 18.34
C SER A 374 6.91 4.36 18.81
N LEU A 375 7.42 5.50 19.28
CA LEU A 375 8.76 5.62 19.83
C LEU A 375 8.94 4.77 21.09
N GLU A 376 8.00 4.82 22.02
CA GLU A 376 7.99 4.00 23.24
C GLU A 376 8.00 2.52 22.89
N PHE A 377 7.12 2.07 22.00
CA PHE A 377 7.06 0.69 21.55
C PHE A 377 8.35 0.23 20.89
N MET A 378 8.88 1.02 19.94
CA MET A 378 10.15 0.71 19.26
C MET A 378 11.30 0.64 20.25
N THR A 379 11.37 1.55 21.23
CA THR A 379 12.39 1.56 22.27
C THR A 379 12.29 0.32 23.16
N HIS A 380 11.08 -0.04 23.58
CA HIS A 380 10.83 -1.24 24.36
C HIS A 380 11.27 -2.49 23.58
N MET A 381 10.82 -2.65 22.34
CA MET A 381 11.20 -3.78 21.49
C MET A 381 12.71 -3.86 21.32
N ARG A 382 13.39 -2.73 21.11
CA ARG A 382 14.85 -2.67 21.01
C ARG A 382 15.56 -3.11 22.29
N SER A 383 15.01 -2.78 23.46
CA SER A 383 15.59 -3.21 24.75
C SER A 383 15.46 -4.71 25.02
N THR A 384 14.65 -5.41 24.23
CA THR A 384 14.41 -6.86 24.34
C THR A 384 15.15 -7.70 23.28
N LEU A 385 15.93 -7.06 22.42
CA LEU A 385 16.86 -7.72 21.47
C LEU A 385 18.16 -8.07 22.17
#